data_AF-A0A4Z2G7U9-F1
#
_entry.id   AF-A0A4Z2G7U9-F1
#
_cell.length_a   1.000
_cell.length_b   1.000
_cell.length_c   1.000
_cell.angle_alpha   90.00
_cell.angle_beta   90.00
_cell.angle_gamma   90.00
#
_symmetry.space_group_name_H-M   'P 1'
#
loop_
_entity.id
_entity.type
_entity.pdbx_description
1 polymer ?
#
loop_
_entity_poly.entity_id
_entity_poly.type
_entity_poly.pdbx_seq_one_letter_code
_entity_poly.pdbx_strand_id
1 'polypeptide(L)'
;MSSYGCPRAGSWFSVQVREEPTMAEDATVSEETLASALTLLVNLGRLLLQTARQDAEGSLENLVPYKITTLLGLITAGADFYKTIGVKKKSEAEDIWLKSDHTAAVREKVEELLQLEREWDSFLQTVDVGLQTTDRQLSGGKIAERLSPDTPFTDGRSGESVTLGKYLGRGQKPLLVLIRHFG
;
A
#
# COMPACT_ATOMS: atom_id res chain seq x y z
N MET A 1 -0.72 8.97 34.53
CA MET A 1 0.32 8.61 33.53
C MET A 1 -0.13 7.32 32.85
N SER A 2 -0.84 7.41 31.72
CA SER A 2 -1.09 6.26 30.86
C SER A 2 -0.41 6.53 29.53
N SER A 3 0.70 5.83 29.31
CA SER A 3 1.38 5.75 28.03
C SER A 3 0.64 4.69 27.21
N TYR A 4 -0.14 5.13 26.22
CA TYR A 4 -0.62 4.24 25.16
C TYR A 4 0.41 4.25 24.04
N GLY A 5 1.46 3.44 24.20
CA GLY A 5 2.31 3.04 23.10
C GLY A 5 1.54 2.04 22.25
N CYS A 6 1.01 2.49 21.10
CA CYS A 6 0.45 1.58 20.10
C CYS A 6 1.60 0.93 19.32
N PRO A 7 1.72 -0.40 19.28
CA PRO A 7 2.78 -1.07 18.53
C PRO A 7 2.49 -0.96 17.03
N ARG A 8 3.44 -0.37 16.28
CA ARG A 8 3.40 -0.22 14.82
C ARG A 8 3.41 -1.60 14.14
N ALA A 9 2.24 -2.06 13.71
CA ALA A 9 2.11 -3.05 12.64
C ALA A 9 2.40 -2.37 11.29
N GLY A 10 3.07 -3.08 10.37
CA GLY A 10 3.65 -2.55 9.14
C GLY A 10 2.64 -1.77 8.29
N SER A 11 2.82 -0.44 8.23
CA SER A 11 1.99 0.44 7.41
C SER A 11 2.45 0.44 5.95
N TRP A 12 1.50 0.19 5.05
CA TRP A 12 1.71 0.08 3.61
C TRP A 12 1.97 1.42 2.90
N PHE A 13 1.90 2.54 3.62
CA PHE A 13 2.09 3.89 3.08
C PHE A 13 3.56 4.31 2.87
N SER A 14 4.54 3.41 3.08
CA SER A 14 5.96 3.75 2.90
C SER A 14 6.43 3.53 1.46
N VAL A 15 6.14 4.48 0.57
CA VAL A 15 6.87 4.65 -0.69
C VAL A 15 7.83 5.82 -0.51
N GLN A 16 9.13 5.55 -0.39
CA GLN A 16 10.16 6.60 -0.37
C GLN A 16 10.32 7.16 -1.79
N VAL A 17 9.79 8.36 -2.02
CA VAL A 17 10.07 9.15 -3.22
C VAL A 17 11.49 9.71 -3.13
N ARG A 18 12.28 9.48 -4.19
CA ARG A 18 13.72 9.78 -4.29
C ARG A 18 13.98 11.30 -4.27
N GLU A 19 15.03 11.70 -3.55
CA GLU A 19 15.36 13.09 -3.19
C GLU A 19 15.89 13.95 -4.36
N GLU A 20 15.33 15.16 -4.52
CA GLU A 20 16.07 16.37 -4.93
C GLU A 20 15.82 17.48 -3.90
N PRO A 21 16.82 18.32 -3.59
CA PRO A 21 16.72 19.27 -2.48
C PRO A 21 15.96 20.52 -2.91
N THR A 22 14.74 20.66 -2.42
CA THR A 22 14.03 21.94 -2.40
C THR A 22 13.59 22.23 -0.98
N MET A 23 14.11 23.36 -0.47
CA MET A 23 13.83 23.97 0.82
C MET A 23 12.32 24.17 0.96
N ALA A 24 11.66 23.42 1.86
CA ALA A 24 10.25 23.59 2.12
C ALA A 24 10.06 24.71 3.15
N GLU A 25 9.52 25.81 2.66
CA GLU A 25 8.93 26.92 3.40
C GLU A 25 7.83 26.36 4.34
N ASP A 26 7.81 26.82 5.59
CA ASP A 26 6.89 26.39 6.66
C ASP A 26 5.46 26.88 6.37
N ALA A 27 4.82 26.30 5.36
CA ALA A 27 3.42 26.53 5.04
C ALA A 27 2.55 25.75 6.03
N THR A 28 2.00 26.46 7.03
CA THR A 28 1.03 25.87 7.95
C THR A 28 -0.23 25.45 7.19
N VAL A 29 -0.42 24.15 7.01
CA VAL A 29 -1.63 23.59 6.38
C VAL A 29 -2.85 23.93 7.23
N SER A 30 -3.90 24.45 6.59
CA SER A 30 -5.19 24.69 7.23
C SER A 30 -5.82 23.38 7.70
N GLU A 31 -6.45 23.39 8.87
CA GLU A 31 -7.14 22.22 9.43
C GLU A 31 -8.31 21.77 8.55
N GLU A 32 -8.95 22.72 7.85
CA GLU A 32 -10.00 22.43 6.88
C GLU A 32 -9.43 21.71 5.65
N THR A 33 -8.26 22.13 5.18
CA THR A 33 -7.55 21.45 4.09
C THR A 33 -7.13 20.05 4.51
N LEU A 34 -6.60 19.89 5.72
CA LEU A 34 -6.21 18.60 6.28
C LEU A 34 -7.42 17.65 6.41
N ALA A 35 -8.51 18.10 7.03
CA ALA A 35 -9.72 17.30 7.20
C ALA A 35 -10.33 16.90 5.85
N SER A 36 -10.34 17.82 4.88
CA SER A 36 -10.83 17.57 3.52
C SER A 36 -9.95 16.56 2.78
N ALA A 37 -8.62 16.70 2.85
CA ALA A 37 -7.67 15.78 2.24
C ALA A 37 -7.75 14.37 2.85
N LEU A 38 -7.86 14.27 4.18
CA LEU A 38 -8.10 13.00 4.88
C LEU A 38 -9.43 12.36 4.44
N THR A 39 -10.49 13.15 4.33
CA THR A 39 -11.80 12.68 3.87
C THR A 39 -11.72 12.07 2.47
N LEU A 40 -11.04 12.74 1.54
CA LEU A 40 -10.85 12.23 0.18
C LEU A 40 -10.07 10.92 0.18
N LEU A 41 -8.96 10.85 0.94
CA LEU A 41 -8.15 9.63 1.06
C LEU A 41 -8.97 8.46 1.61
N VAL A 42 -9.72 8.68 2.70
CA VAL A 42 -10.57 7.66 3.33
C VAL A 42 -11.64 7.18 2.35
N ASN A 43 -12.33 8.09 1.66
CA ASN A 43 -13.39 7.72 0.73
C ASN A 43 -12.86 6.92 -0.46
N LEU A 44 -11.74 7.36 -1.05
CA LEU A 44 -11.09 6.64 -2.15
C LEU A 44 -10.61 5.26 -1.70
N GLY A 45 -9.96 5.18 -0.54
CA GLY A 45 -9.47 3.91 -0.03
C GLY A 45 -10.59 2.92 0.33
N ARG A 46 -11.74 3.40 0.83
CA ARG A 46 -12.94 2.56 1.03
C ARG A 46 -13.52 2.06 -0.29
N LEU A 47 -13.63 2.93 -1.30
CA LEU A 47 -14.11 2.54 -2.63
C LEU A 47 -13.21 1.47 -3.25
N LEU A 48 -11.89 1.68 -3.20
CA LEU A 48 -10.90 0.72 -3.70
C LEU A 48 -10.97 -0.62 -2.95
N LEU A 49 -11.21 -0.60 -1.63
CA LEU A 49 -11.37 -1.81 -0.83
C LEU A 49 -12.64 -2.58 -1.22
N GLN A 50 -13.75 -1.87 -1.46
CA GLN A 50 -14.99 -2.48 -1.93
C GLN A 50 -14.81 -3.12 -3.31
N THR A 51 -14.15 -2.43 -4.24
CA THR A 51 -13.81 -2.99 -5.56
C THR A 51 -12.93 -4.24 -5.41
N ALA A 52 -11.88 -4.17 -4.58
CA ALA A 52 -11.00 -5.31 -4.35
C ALA A 52 -11.74 -6.53 -3.74
N ARG A 53 -12.70 -6.29 -2.83
CA ARG A 53 -13.55 -7.36 -2.27
C ARG A 53 -14.45 -7.99 -3.33
N GLN A 54 -15.10 -7.18 -4.17
CA GLN A 54 -15.95 -7.67 -5.26
C GLN A 54 -15.14 -8.51 -6.26
N ASP A 55 -13.93 -8.06 -6.60
CA ASP A 55 -13.04 -8.82 -7.48
C ASP A 55 -12.61 -10.16 -6.84
N ALA A 56 -12.35 -10.15 -5.53
CA ALA A 56 -11.99 -11.34 -4.77
C ALA A 56 -13.11 -12.39 -4.71
N GLU A 57 -14.38 -11.96 -4.63
CA GLU A 57 -15.55 -12.84 -4.65
C GLU A 57 -15.70 -13.58 -6.00
N GLY A 58 -15.28 -12.95 -7.10
CA GLY A 58 -15.35 -13.55 -8.44
C GLY A 58 -14.33 -14.66 -8.67
N SER A 59 -13.06 -14.44 -8.31
CA SER A 59 -12.01 -15.47 -8.23
C SER A 59 -10.72 -14.84 -7.69
N LEU A 60 -10.07 -15.52 -6.73
CA LEU A 60 -8.77 -15.09 -6.20
C LEU A 60 -7.63 -15.17 -7.23
N GLU A 61 -7.80 -15.92 -8.32
CA GLU A 61 -6.83 -16.00 -9.42
C GLU A 61 -6.96 -14.78 -10.35
N ASN A 62 -8.19 -14.31 -10.57
CA ASN A 62 -8.48 -13.07 -11.29
C ASN A 62 -8.01 -11.82 -10.52
N LEU A 63 -7.78 -11.93 -9.22
CA LEU A 63 -7.14 -10.86 -8.47
C LEU A 63 -5.71 -10.60 -8.97
N VAL A 64 -4.91 -11.56 -9.46
CA VAL A 64 -3.46 -11.32 -9.67
C VAL A 64 -3.13 -10.24 -10.73
N PRO A 65 -3.79 -10.19 -11.91
CA PRO A 65 -3.60 -9.11 -12.88
C PRO A 65 -4.16 -7.76 -12.41
N TYR A 66 -5.28 -7.77 -11.67
CA TYR A 66 -6.01 -6.58 -11.22
C TYR A 66 -5.55 -6.05 -9.84
N LYS A 67 -4.80 -6.87 -9.07
CA LYS A 67 -4.18 -6.61 -7.75
C LYS A 67 -3.28 -5.38 -7.76
N ILE A 68 -2.56 -5.19 -8.86
CA ILE A 68 -1.68 -4.04 -9.01
C ILE A 68 -2.52 -2.78 -9.12
N THR A 69 -3.69 -2.80 -9.76
CA THR A 69 -4.45 -1.58 -10.04
C THR A 69 -5.11 -0.99 -8.79
N THR A 70 -5.75 -1.80 -7.95
CA THR A 70 -6.42 -1.29 -6.73
C THR A 70 -5.42 -0.85 -5.66
N LEU A 71 -4.35 -1.63 -5.44
CA LEU A 71 -3.27 -1.25 -4.53
C LEU A 71 -2.45 -0.06 -5.06
N LEU A 72 -2.19 0.03 -6.37
CA LEU A 72 -1.58 1.20 -6.98
C LEU A 72 -2.51 2.43 -6.88
N GLY A 73 -3.82 2.22 -7.00
CA GLY A 73 -4.82 3.25 -6.75
C GLY A 73 -4.71 3.81 -5.33
N LEU A 74 -4.53 2.93 -4.33
CA LEU A 74 -4.37 3.33 -2.93
C LEU A 74 -3.05 4.08 -2.70
N ILE A 75 -1.95 3.60 -3.30
CA ILE A 75 -0.65 4.29 -3.26
C ILE A 75 -0.76 5.68 -3.90
N THR A 76 -1.47 5.79 -5.03
CA THR A 76 -1.68 7.07 -5.73
C THR A 76 -2.49 8.03 -4.87
N ALA A 77 -3.59 7.57 -4.27
CA ALA A 77 -4.40 8.38 -3.35
C ALA A 77 -3.57 8.87 -2.15
N GLY A 78 -2.67 8.04 -1.62
CA GLY A 78 -1.74 8.42 -0.57
C GLY A 78 -0.73 9.49 -0.99
N ALA A 79 -0.16 9.36 -2.18
CA ALA A 79 0.75 10.35 -2.74
C ALA A 79 0.04 11.69 -2.98
N ASP A 80 -1.19 11.67 -3.50
CA ASP A 80 -2.01 12.86 -3.69
C ASP A 80 -2.38 13.52 -2.35
N PHE A 81 -2.67 12.73 -1.32
CA PHE A 81 -2.86 13.23 0.04
C PHE A 81 -1.62 13.98 0.54
N TYR A 82 -0.44 13.36 0.48
CA TYR A 82 0.81 14.01 0.93
C TYR A 82 1.11 15.29 0.16
N LYS A 83 0.91 15.27 -1.16
CA LYS A 83 1.05 16.45 -2.00
C LYS A 83 0.08 17.57 -1.60
N THR A 84 -1.16 17.23 -1.29
CA THR A 84 -2.21 18.20 -0.89
C THR A 84 -1.87 18.90 0.41
N ILE A 85 -1.28 18.20 1.37
CA ILE A 85 -0.85 18.77 2.65
C ILE A 85 0.64 19.19 2.65
N GLY A 86 1.29 19.23 1.49
CA GLY A 86 2.65 19.75 1.34
C GLY A 86 3.75 18.91 2.02
N VAL A 87 3.50 17.64 2.35
CA VAL A 87 4.48 16.75 2.99
C VAL A 87 5.04 15.73 2.01
N LYS A 88 6.19 15.16 2.36
CA LYS A 88 6.86 14.13 1.54
C LYS A 88 6.80 12.74 2.16
N LYS A 89 6.55 12.63 3.47
CA LYS A 89 6.54 11.36 4.20
C LYS A 89 5.41 11.28 5.21
N LYS A 90 5.01 10.03 5.53
CA LYS A 90 3.97 9.74 6.53
C LYS A 90 4.22 10.41 7.88
N SER A 91 5.46 10.41 8.38
CA SER A 91 5.75 10.99 9.69
C SER A 91 5.49 12.50 9.74
N GLU A 92 5.69 13.22 8.64
CA GLU A 92 5.36 14.66 8.57
C GLU A 92 3.84 14.86 8.56
N ALA A 93 3.09 14.01 7.86
CA ALA A 93 1.62 14.01 7.93
C ALA A 93 1.13 13.74 9.36
N GLU A 94 1.77 12.78 10.05
CA GLU A 94 1.52 12.45 11.47
C GLU A 94 1.75 13.66 12.37
N ASP A 95 2.88 14.34 12.21
CA ASP A 95 3.20 15.53 12.99
C ASP A 95 2.17 16.66 12.77
N ILE A 96 1.66 16.82 11.55
CA ILE A 96 0.64 17.83 11.21
C ILE A 96 -0.69 17.50 11.88
N TRP A 97 -1.24 16.29 11.73
CA TRP A 97 -2.54 15.98 12.32
C TRP A 97 -2.49 15.86 13.85
N LEU A 98 -1.33 15.52 14.45
CA LEU A 98 -1.17 15.55 15.90
C LEU A 98 -1.24 16.98 16.45
N LYS A 99 -0.69 17.97 15.73
CA LYS A 99 -0.82 19.39 16.09
C LYS A 99 -2.28 19.86 16.00
N SER A 100 -3.07 19.29 15.08
CA SER A 100 -4.50 19.57 14.90
C SER A 100 -5.44 18.61 15.65
N ASP A 101 -4.96 17.83 16.64
CA ASP A 101 -5.83 16.89 17.38
C ASP A 101 -6.94 17.60 18.16
N HIS A 102 -6.77 18.87 18.51
CA HIS A 102 -7.80 19.67 19.15
C HIS A 102 -9.05 19.87 18.28
N THR A 103 -8.94 19.65 16.96
CA THR A 103 -10.04 19.78 16.01
C THR A 103 -10.73 18.43 15.78
N ALA A 104 -11.99 18.33 16.22
CA ALA A 104 -12.78 17.10 16.16
C ALA A 104 -12.89 16.52 14.74
N ALA A 105 -13.02 17.38 13.72
CA ALA A 105 -13.09 16.96 12.33
C ALA A 105 -11.81 16.25 11.85
N VAL A 106 -10.64 16.71 12.29
CA VAL A 106 -9.36 16.06 11.96
C VAL A 106 -9.26 14.73 12.70
N ARG A 107 -9.56 14.72 14.01
CA ARG A 107 -9.49 13.50 14.84
C ARG A 107 -10.40 12.39 14.30
N GLU A 108 -11.63 12.72 13.94
CA GLU A 108 -12.59 11.77 13.37
C GLU A 108 -12.04 11.15 12.08
N LYS A 109 -11.49 11.96 11.18
CA LYS A 109 -10.94 11.45 9.91
C LYS A 109 -9.65 10.67 10.08
N VAL A 110 -8.82 11.00 11.08
CA VAL A 110 -7.66 10.17 11.43
C VAL A 110 -8.11 8.81 11.95
N GLU A 111 -9.12 8.74 12.83
CA GLU A 111 -9.63 7.44 13.30
C GLU A 111 -10.24 6.63 12.15
N GLU A 112 -10.99 7.27 11.25
CA GLU A 112 -11.50 6.61 10.05
C GLU A 112 -10.38 6.08 9.14
N LEU A 113 -9.28 6.81 9.00
CA LEU A 113 -8.11 6.35 8.25
C LEU A 113 -7.45 5.14 8.92
N LEU A 114 -7.29 5.15 10.24
CA LEU A 114 -6.73 4.02 10.98
C LEU A 114 -7.65 2.79 10.91
N GLN A 115 -8.96 2.99 10.95
CA GLN A 115 -9.94 1.92 10.74
C GLN A 115 -9.84 1.34 9.33
N LEU A 116 -9.71 2.21 8.31
CA LEU A 116 -9.49 1.78 6.93
C LEU A 116 -8.19 0.98 6.77
N GLU A 117 -7.09 1.39 7.40
CA GLU A 117 -5.84 0.61 7.41
C GLU A 117 -6.08 -0.81 7.96
N ARG A 118 -6.77 -0.94 9.09
CA ARG A 118 -7.12 -2.25 9.69
C ARG A 118 -7.98 -3.12 8.76
N GLU A 119 -8.93 -2.51 8.05
CA GLU A 119 -9.79 -3.23 7.10
C GLU A 119 -9.05 -3.72 5.86
N TRP A 120 -8.11 -2.92 5.35
CA TRP A 120 -7.21 -3.34 4.29
C TRP A 120 -6.31 -4.49 4.75
N ASP A 121 -5.68 -4.38 5.92
CA ASP A 121 -4.84 -5.45 6.48
C ASP A 121 -5.61 -6.76 6.63
N SER A 122 -6.83 -6.71 7.18
CA SER A 122 -7.67 -7.90 7.34
C SER A 122 -8.11 -8.50 6.00
N PHE A 123 -8.45 -7.67 5.02
CA PHE A 123 -8.78 -8.13 3.68
C PHE A 123 -7.58 -8.82 3.02
N LEU A 124 -6.41 -8.20 3.08
CA LEU A 124 -5.19 -8.73 2.46
C LEU A 124 -4.79 -10.05 3.13
N GLN A 125 -4.87 -10.14 4.45
CA GLN A 125 -4.69 -11.40 5.17
C GLN A 125 -5.65 -12.50 4.69
N THR A 126 -6.91 -12.16 4.40
CA THR A 126 -7.89 -13.13 3.87
C THR A 126 -7.51 -13.59 2.47
N VAL A 127 -7.07 -12.67 1.61
CA VAL A 127 -6.57 -12.97 0.26
C VAL A 127 -5.35 -13.87 0.34
N ASP A 128 -4.40 -13.60 1.24
CA ASP A 128 -3.21 -14.41 1.41
C ASP A 128 -3.54 -15.84 1.89
N VAL A 129 -4.41 -15.99 2.89
CA VAL A 129 -4.88 -17.32 3.32
C VAL A 129 -5.55 -18.07 2.18
N GLY A 130 -6.43 -17.40 1.42
CA GLY A 130 -7.09 -18.01 0.26
C GLY A 130 -6.12 -18.48 -0.81
N LEU A 131 -5.11 -17.68 -1.14
CA LEU A 131 -4.08 -18.06 -2.11
C LEU A 131 -3.17 -19.16 -1.58
N GLN A 132 -2.79 -19.12 -0.31
CA GLN A 132 -2.00 -20.19 0.32
C GLN A 132 -2.75 -21.53 0.32
N THR A 133 -4.08 -21.53 0.48
CA THR A 133 -4.85 -22.77 0.36
C THR A 133 -4.81 -23.36 -1.05
N THR A 134 -4.77 -22.53 -2.09
CA THR A 134 -4.54 -22.97 -3.47
C THR A 134 -3.10 -23.47 -3.67
N ASP A 135 -2.12 -22.79 -3.07
CA ASP A 135 -0.69 -23.11 -3.18
C ASP A 135 -0.27 -24.31 -2.31
N ARG A 136 -1.11 -24.74 -1.35
CA ARG A 136 -0.88 -25.96 -0.55
C ARG A 136 -0.97 -27.25 -1.38
N GLN A 137 -1.52 -27.19 -2.60
CA GLN A 137 -1.35 -28.26 -3.59
C GLN A 137 0.07 -28.31 -4.18
N LEU A 138 0.87 -27.26 -4.01
CA LEU A 138 2.25 -27.10 -4.55
C LEU A 138 3.33 -27.12 -3.46
N SER A 139 2.96 -27.17 -2.17
CA SER A 139 3.87 -27.10 -1.02
C SER A 139 4.65 -28.40 -0.75
N GLY A 140 5.49 -28.79 -1.70
CA GLY A 140 6.57 -29.79 -1.54
C GLY A 140 7.97 -29.24 -1.79
N GLY A 141 8.11 -27.97 -2.18
CA GLY A 141 9.39 -27.36 -2.57
C GLY A 141 10.17 -26.78 -1.39
N LYS A 142 11.47 -27.10 -1.30
CA LYS A 142 12.41 -26.42 -0.39
C LYS A 142 12.46 -24.91 -0.68
N ILE A 143 12.52 -24.10 0.38
CA ILE A 143 12.84 -22.66 0.29
C ILE A 143 14.15 -22.52 -0.50
N ALA A 144 14.10 -21.91 -1.68
CA ALA A 144 15.27 -21.72 -2.51
C ALA A 144 16.06 -20.50 -2.02
N GLU A 145 17.31 -20.71 -1.58
CA GLU A 145 18.22 -19.62 -1.18
C GLU A 145 18.62 -18.71 -2.35
N ARG A 146 18.39 -19.15 -3.59
CA ARG A 146 18.72 -18.41 -4.83
C ARG A 146 17.60 -18.59 -5.85
N LEU A 147 17.16 -17.49 -6.43
CA LEU A 147 16.26 -17.50 -7.59
C LEU A 147 17.10 -17.67 -8.87
N SER A 148 16.73 -18.65 -9.69
CA SER A 148 17.42 -18.89 -10.96
C SER A 148 17.06 -17.78 -11.96
N PRO A 149 17.98 -17.35 -12.84
CA PRO A 149 17.64 -16.49 -13.98
C PRO A 149 16.55 -17.10 -14.88
N ASP A 150 16.48 -18.44 -14.90
CA ASP A 150 15.53 -19.21 -15.70
C ASP A 150 14.20 -19.44 -14.97
N THR A 151 14.04 -18.93 -13.75
CA THR A 151 12.78 -19.03 -13.01
C THR A 151 11.67 -18.37 -13.84
N PRO A 152 10.59 -19.11 -14.18
CA PRO A 152 9.46 -18.57 -14.91
C PRO A 152 8.60 -17.71 -13.98
N PHE A 153 8.22 -16.55 -14.48
CA PHE A 153 7.25 -15.62 -13.92
C PHE A 153 6.12 -15.44 -14.93
N THR A 154 4.96 -14.99 -14.47
CA THR A 154 3.87 -14.57 -15.35
C THR A 154 3.85 -13.04 -15.37
N ASP A 155 3.93 -12.44 -16.55
CA ASP A 155 3.69 -11.01 -16.71
C ASP A 155 2.21 -10.73 -16.43
N GLY A 156 1.91 -10.01 -15.35
CA GLY A 156 0.54 -9.71 -14.93
C GLY A 156 -0.24 -8.84 -15.93
N ARG A 157 0.42 -8.16 -16.89
CA ARG A 157 -0.26 -7.37 -17.93
C ARG A 157 -0.63 -8.20 -19.15
N SER A 158 0.28 -9.07 -19.60
CA SER A 158 0.14 -9.81 -20.86
C SER A 158 -0.29 -11.26 -20.67
N GLY A 159 -0.12 -11.81 -19.47
CA GLY A 159 -0.32 -13.23 -19.18
C GLY A 159 0.80 -14.13 -19.72
N GLU A 160 1.83 -13.56 -20.38
CA GLU A 160 2.93 -14.33 -20.94
C GLU A 160 3.86 -14.87 -19.84
N SER A 161 4.39 -16.07 -20.07
CA SER A 161 5.47 -16.60 -19.25
C SER A 161 6.79 -15.92 -19.63
N VAL A 162 7.45 -15.32 -18.65
CA VAL A 162 8.68 -14.54 -18.78
C VAL A 162 9.70 -15.03 -17.76
N THR A 163 10.98 -15.09 -18.11
CA THR A 163 12.02 -15.49 -17.15
C THR A 163 12.58 -14.29 -16.40
N LEU A 164 13.05 -14.51 -15.16
CA LEU A 164 13.68 -13.46 -14.34
C LEU A 164 14.85 -12.79 -15.07
N GLY A 165 15.67 -13.58 -15.75
CA GLY A 165 16.81 -13.11 -16.53
C GLY A 165 16.41 -12.18 -17.67
N LYS A 166 15.25 -12.40 -18.32
CA LYS A 166 14.74 -11.53 -19.38
C LYS A 166 14.29 -10.16 -18.85
N TYR A 167 13.87 -10.09 -17.59
CA TYR A 167 13.50 -8.85 -16.90
C TYR A 167 14.73 -8.08 -16.37
N LEU A 168 15.66 -8.78 -15.73
CA LEU A 168 16.84 -8.16 -15.11
C LEU A 168 17.98 -7.89 -16.11
N GLY A 169 18.05 -8.62 -17.23
CA GLY A 169 19.15 -8.60 -18.18
C GLY A 169 19.14 -7.47 -19.22
N ARG A 170 18.19 -6.53 -19.17
CA ARG A 170 18.04 -5.47 -20.19
C ARG A 170 19.02 -4.29 -20.05
N GLY A 171 20.06 -4.41 -19.23
CA GLY A 171 21.03 -3.32 -18.98
C GLY A 171 20.45 -2.12 -18.21
N GLN A 172 19.19 -2.19 -17.79
CA GLN A 172 18.60 -1.25 -16.84
C GLN A 172 18.91 -1.69 -15.41
N LYS A 173 18.81 -0.78 -14.44
CA LYS A 173 18.85 -1.09 -13.01
C LYS A 173 17.41 -1.18 -12.49
N PRO A 174 16.67 -2.28 -12.72
CA PRO A 174 15.30 -2.40 -12.27
C PRO A 174 15.26 -2.43 -10.73
N LEU A 175 14.35 -1.66 -10.15
CA LEU A 175 13.97 -1.83 -8.75
C LEU A 175 12.92 -2.94 -8.71
N LEU A 176 13.31 -4.10 -8.18
CA LEU A 176 12.36 -5.17 -7.90
C LEU A 176 11.72 -4.89 -6.54
N VAL A 177 10.46 -4.47 -6.57
CA VAL A 177 9.64 -4.37 -5.36
C VAL A 177 8.88 -5.68 -5.23
N LEU A 178 9.35 -6.54 -4.33
CA LEU A 178 8.55 -7.67 -3.87
C LEU A 178 7.52 -7.11 -2.90
N ILE A 179 6.33 -6.84 -3.43
CA ILE A 179 5.16 -6.64 -2.57
C ILE A 179 4.95 -8.00 -1.92
N ARG A 180 5.01 -8.04 -0.58
CA ARG A 180 4.85 -9.25 0.23
C ARG A 180 3.70 -10.08 -0.39
N HIS A 181 3.95 -11.35 -0.68
CA HIS A 181 2.96 -12.35 -0.26
C HIS A 181 2.92 -12.18 1.26
N PHE A 182 1.82 -11.73 1.86
CA PHE A 182 1.81 -11.66 3.32
C PHE A 182 1.70 -13.09 3.81
N GLY A 183 2.87 -13.69 3.97
CA GLY A 183 3.07 -15.06 4.43
C GLY A 183 2.44 -15.28 5.80
#